data_AF-A0A1I7XU37-F1
#
_entry.id   AF-A0A1I7XU37-F1
#
_cell.length_a   1.000
_cell.length_b   1.000
_cell.length_c   1.000
_cell.angle_alpha   90.00
_cell.angle_beta   90.00
_cell.angle_gamma   90.00
#
_symmetry.space_group_name_H-M   'P 1'
#
loop_
_entity.id
_entity.type
_entity.pdbx_description
1 polymer ?
#
loop_
_entity_poly.entity_id
_entity_poly.type
_entity_poly.pdbx_seq_one_letter_code
_entity_poly.pdbx_strand_id
1 'polypeptide(L)'
;MLLLLLPLLVSAHSRSAPPTELTDVKSVEPPARCKFSVHKDGPGGEPVSGTALDVQLFYSIRCERVEGFCLIVSNCTVSADEPGFKPYAIIDQNGCTLEPSLYEDIRVHT
;
A
#
# COMPACT_ATOMS: atom_id res chain seq x y z
N MET A 1 53.73 49.11 -20.19
CA MET A 1 54.55 47.90 -19.96
C MET A 1 54.86 47.84 -18.48
N LEU A 2 54.11 47.04 -17.72
CA LEU A 2 54.28 46.86 -16.28
C LEU A 2 54.19 45.35 -16.00
N LEU A 3 55.31 44.74 -15.61
CA LEU A 3 55.41 43.36 -15.15
C LEU A 3 55.06 43.32 -13.67
N LEU A 4 54.06 42.54 -13.27
CA LEU A 4 53.92 42.12 -11.87
C LEU A 4 53.45 40.65 -11.75
N LEU A 5 54.40 39.83 -11.28
CA LEU A 5 54.30 38.84 -10.21
C LEU A 5 53.42 37.59 -10.38
N LEU A 6 54.08 36.43 -10.55
CA LEU A 6 53.58 35.11 -10.16
C LEU A 6 53.58 34.97 -8.63
N PRO A 7 52.62 34.22 -8.06
CA PRO A 7 53.09 33.06 -7.28
C PRO A 7 52.22 31.79 -7.36
N LEU A 8 52.92 30.67 -7.47
CA LEU A 8 52.70 29.39 -6.77
C LEU A 8 51.30 28.75 -6.82
N LEU A 9 51.14 27.80 -7.75
CA LEU A 9 50.08 26.79 -7.74
C LEU A 9 50.27 25.85 -6.54
N VAL A 10 49.48 26.06 -5.48
CA VAL A 10 49.25 25.05 -4.43
C VAL A 10 48.24 24.05 -4.98
N SER A 11 48.70 22.86 -5.38
CA SER A 11 47.79 21.78 -5.80
C SER A 11 47.25 21.06 -4.56
N ALA A 12 46.10 21.51 -4.06
CA ALA A 12 45.34 20.79 -3.05
C ALA A 12 44.71 19.55 -3.71
N HIS A 13 45.38 18.39 -3.58
CA HIS A 13 44.76 17.11 -3.91
C HIS A 13 43.80 16.71 -2.79
N SER A 14 42.52 17.03 -2.97
CA SER A 14 41.44 16.47 -2.16
C SER A 14 41.37 14.96 -2.43
N ARG A 15 41.77 14.14 -1.45
CA ARG A 15 41.46 12.70 -1.46
C ARG A 15 39.96 12.55 -1.24
N SER A 16 39.20 12.36 -2.32
CA SER A 16 37.82 11.89 -2.22
C SER A 16 37.85 10.46 -1.66
N ALA A 17 37.25 10.26 -0.49
CA ALA A 17 36.96 8.92 0.02
C ALA A 17 36.08 8.17 -1.00
N PRO A 18 36.26 6.85 -1.18
CA PRO A 18 35.42 6.09 -2.11
C PRO A 18 33.95 6.11 -1.64
N PRO A 19 32.97 6.09 -2.56
CA PRO A 19 31.57 6.07 -2.19
C PRO A 19 31.27 4.81 -1.40
N THR A 20 30.65 4.96 -0.22
CA THR A 20 30.05 3.82 0.49
C THR A 20 28.90 3.30 -0.37
N GLU A 21 29.09 2.12 -0.93
CA GLU A 21 28.05 1.38 -1.64
C GLU A 21 26.94 1.07 -0.63
N LEU A 22 25.82 1.81 -0.72
CA LEU A 22 24.59 1.46 -0.04
C LEU A 22 24.08 0.18 -0.70
N THR A 23 24.42 -0.97 -0.11
CA THR A 23 23.77 -2.22 -0.44
C THR A 23 22.30 -2.06 -0.12
N ASP A 24 21.48 -2.02 -1.17
CA ASP A 24 20.03 -2.16 -1.08
C ASP A 24 19.74 -3.55 -0.51
N VAL A 25 19.72 -3.64 0.82
CA VAL A 25 19.25 -4.83 1.51
C VAL A 25 17.76 -4.87 1.24
N LYS A 26 17.38 -5.56 0.17
CA LYS A 26 16.00 -5.92 -0.11
C LYS A 26 15.44 -6.60 1.13
N SER A 27 14.69 -5.84 1.92
CA SER A 27 13.97 -6.34 3.09
C SER A 27 13.07 -7.46 2.60
N VAL A 28 13.40 -8.69 2.96
CA VAL A 28 12.51 -9.83 2.73
C VAL A 28 11.41 -9.71 3.77
N GLU A 29 10.41 -8.89 3.45
CA GLU A 29 9.21 -8.81 4.28
C GLU A 29 8.56 -10.20 4.34
N PRO A 30 8.20 -10.69 5.54
CA PRO A 30 7.51 -11.96 5.65
C PRO A 30 6.17 -11.87 4.90
N PRO A 31 5.79 -12.90 4.13
CA PRO A 31 4.51 -12.89 3.44
C PRO A 31 3.37 -12.77 4.45
N ALA A 32 2.52 -11.76 4.28
CA ALA A 32 1.37 -11.56 5.15
C ALA A 32 0.39 -12.74 5.04
N ARG A 33 0.03 -13.34 6.18
CA ARG A 33 -0.94 -14.44 6.23
C ARG A 33 -2.33 -13.88 6.48
N CYS A 34 -3.06 -13.63 5.40
CA CYS A 34 -4.38 -13.01 5.44
C CYS A 34 -5.51 -13.96 5.04
N LYS A 35 -6.69 -13.75 5.61
CA LYS A 35 -7.95 -14.42 5.27
C LYS A 35 -8.98 -13.38 4.86
N PHE A 36 -9.66 -13.67 3.75
CA PHE A 36 -10.80 -12.91 3.27
C PHE A 36 -12.08 -13.66 3.59
N SER A 37 -13.09 -12.95 4.08
CA SER A 37 -14.40 -13.50 4.39
C SER A 37 -15.49 -12.46 4.19
N VAL A 38 -16.71 -12.92 3.93
CA VAL A 38 -17.89 -12.08 3.74
C VAL A 38 -18.90 -12.46 4.82
N HIS A 39 -19.48 -11.46 5.48
CA HIS A 39 -20.35 -11.65 6.62
C HIS A 39 -21.68 -10.90 6.45
N LYS A 40 -22.73 -11.43 7.08
CA LYS A 40 -23.95 -10.66 7.37
C LYS A 40 -23.85 -10.04 8.77
N ASP A 41 -24.61 -8.98 9.00
CA ASP A 41 -24.78 -8.37 10.33
C ASP A 41 -23.49 -7.83 10.97
N GLY A 42 -22.49 -7.47 10.15
CA GLY A 42 -21.26 -6.81 10.56
C GLY A 42 -19.99 -7.65 10.37
N PRO A 43 -18.80 -7.07 10.60
CA PRO A 43 -17.50 -7.74 10.40
C PRO A 43 -17.26 -8.94 11.31
N GLY A 44 -18.02 -9.06 12.40
CA GLY A 44 -17.95 -10.16 13.37
C GLY A 44 -19.06 -11.21 13.21
N GLY A 45 -19.98 -11.02 12.27
CA GLY A 45 -21.10 -11.93 12.06
C GLY A 45 -20.69 -13.28 11.45
N GLU A 46 -21.66 -14.12 11.14
CA GLU A 46 -21.39 -15.42 10.53
C GLU A 46 -20.96 -15.27 9.07
N PRO A 47 -19.98 -16.06 8.59
CA PRO A 47 -19.54 -16.01 7.21
C PRO A 47 -20.63 -16.55 6.27
N VAL A 48 -20.76 -15.94 5.10
CA VAL A 48 -21.73 -16.31 4.07
C VAL A 48 -21.07 -16.56 2.73
N SER A 49 -21.66 -17.47 1.95
CA SER A 49 -21.23 -17.82 0.59
C SER A 49 -22.16 -17.30 -0.50
N GLY A 50 -23.28 -16.68 -0.12
CA GLY A 50 -24.29 -16.19 -1.05
C GLY A 50 -25.16 -15.09 -0.43
N THR A 51 -25.76 -14.29 -1.30
CA THR A 51 -26.58 -13.15 -0.90
C THR A 51 -27.78 -12.99 -1.85
N ALA A 52 -28.69 -12.10 -1.49
CA ALA A 52 -29.72 -11.57 -2.37
C ALA A 52 -29.44 -10.09 -2.67
N LEU A 53 -30.19 -9.52 -3.62
CA LEU A 53 -30.18 -8.08 -3.83
C LEU A 53 -30.63 -7.34 -2.56
N ASP A 54 -30.17 -6.10 -2.41
CA ASP A 54 -30.49 -5.20 -1.29
C ASP A 54 -30.07 -5.69 0.11
N VAL A 55 -29.20 -6.71 0.17
CA VAL A 55 -28.58 -7.16 1.41
C VAL A 55 -27.22 -6.51 1.57
N GLN A 56 -27.03 -5.80 2.68
CA GLN A 56 -25.71 -5.27 3.05
C GLN A 56 -24.77 -6.41 3.45
N LEU A 57 -23.58 -6.41 2.86
CA LEU A 57 -22.53 -7.37 3.15
C LEU A 57 -21.32 -6.68 3.76
N PHE A 58 -20.65 -7.38 4.66
CA PHE A 58 -19.44 -6.90 5.32
C PHE A 58 -18.26 -7.74 4.86
N TYR A 59 -17.41 -7.13 4.02
CA TYR A 59 -16.16 -7.73 3.56
C TYR A 59 -15.08 -7.55 4.63
N SER A 60 -14.44 -8.65 5.03
CA SER A 60 -13.46 -8.68 6.11
C SER A 60 -12.14 -9.26 5.62
N ILE A 61 -11.06 -8.50 5.77
CA ILE A 61 -9.68 -8.97 5.59
C ILE A 61 -9.03 -9.03 6.97
N ARG A 62 -8.59 -10.21 7.39
CA ARG A 62 -7.89 -10.41 8.67
C ARG A 62 -6.52 -11.03 8.43
N CYS A 63 -5.47 -10.41 8.93
CA CYS A 63 -4.10 -10.90 8.79
C CYS A 63 -3.50 -11.26 10.14
N GLU A 64 -2.58 -12.22 10.16
CA GLU A 64 -1.72 -12.48 11.32
C GLU A 64 -0.91 -11.22 11.65
N ARG A 65 -0.86 -10.84 12.92
CA ARG A 65 -0.18 -9.62 13.37
C ARG A 65 1.33 -9.78 13.18
N VAL A 66 1.96 -8.80 12.54
CA VAL A 66 3.42 -8.66 12.45
C VAL A 66 3.79 -7.33 13.11
N GLU A 67 4.70 -7.36 14.09
CA GLU A 67 5.12 -6.15 14.81
C GLU A 67 5.77 -5.14 13.85
N GLY A 68 5.38 -3.87 13.99
CA GLY A 68 5.87 -2.79 13.11
C GLY A 68 5.12 -2.65 11.79
N PHE A 69 4.14 -3.51 11.48
CA PHE A 69 3.37 -3.46 10.24
C PHE A 69 1.89 -3.18 10.51
N CYS A 70 1.27 -2.44 9.58
CA CYS A 70 -0.17 -2.19 9.54
C CYS A 70 -0.75 -2.72 8.23
N LEU A 71 -1.97 -3.26 8.28
CA LEU A 71 -2.70 -3.68 7.09
C LEU A 71 -3.31 -2.46 6.41
N ILE A 72 -3.06 -2.33 5.09
CA ILE A 72 -3.65 -1.30 4.25
C ILE A 72 -4.22 -1.97 3.01
N VAL A 73 -5.43 -1.59 2.61
CA VAL A 73 -6.06 -2.02 1.35
C VAL A 73 -5.78 -0.94 0.32
N SER A 74 -4.97 -1.26 -0.69
CA SER A 74 -4.55 -0.29 -1.71
C SER A 74 -5.53 -0.14 -2.86
N ASN A 75 -6.26 -1.19 -3.23
CA ASN A 75 -7.34 -1.18 -4.22
C ASN A 75 -8.32 -2.33 -3.95
N CYS A 76 -9.51 -2.25 -4.54
CA CYS A 76 -10.50 -3.31 -4.48
C CYS A 76 -11.38 -3.28 -5.73
N THR A 77 -11.51 -4.42 -6.38
CA THR A 77 -12.26 -4.58 -7.62
C THR A 77 -13.15 -5.80 -7.52
N VAL A 78 -14.41 -5.65 -7.92
CA VAL A 78 -15.34 -6.77 -8.11
C VAL A 78 -15.26 -7.22 -9.56
N SER A 79 -15.05 -8.52 -9.75
CA SER A 79 -15.02 -9.17 -11.04
C SER A 79 -15.92 -10.40 -11.03
N ALA A 80 -16.43 -10.77 -12.21
CA ALA A 80 -17.11 -12.03 -12.44
C ALA A 80 -16.43 -12.75 -13.61
N ASP A 81 -16.51 -14.08 -13.62
CA ASP A 81 -15.96 -14.91 -14.70
C ASP A 81 -16.86 -14.91 -15.95
N GLU A 82 -17.87 -14.06 -15.99
CA GLU A 82 -18.80 -13.93 -17.11
C GLU A 82 -18.14 -13.22 -18.30
N PRO A 83 -18.24 -13.77 -19.52
CA PRO A 83 -17.69 -13.13 -20.71
C PRO A 83 -18.22 -11.71 -20.91
N GLY A 84 -17.30 -10.74 -21.04
CA GLY A 84 -17.66 -9.34 -21.25
C GLY A 84 -17.97 -8.55 -19.97
N PHE A 85 -17.93 -9.19 -18.79
CA PHE A 85 -18.00 -8.46 -17.53
C PHE A 85 -16.79 -7.54 -17.39
N LYS A 86 -17.05 -6.23 -17.20
CA LYS A 86 -16.00 -5.26 -16.93
C LYS A 86 -15.81 -5.18 -15.41
N PRO A 87 -14.60 -5.42 -14.89
CA PRO A 87 -14.33 -5.31 -13.47
C PRO A 87 -14.71 -3.92 -12.94
N TYR A 88 -15.33 -3.89 -11.76
CA TYR A 88 -15.83 -2.68 -11.11
C TYR A 88 -14.95 -2.31 -9.92
N ALA A 89 -14.28 -1.17 -9.97
CA ALA A 89 -13.44 -0.71 -8.86
C ALA A 89 -14.31 -0.07 -7.76
N ILE A 90 -14.14 -0.53 -6.52
CA ILE A 90 -14.81 0.01 -5.32
C ILE A 90 -13.82 0.84 -4.49
N ILE A 91 -12.54 0.45 -4.50
CA ILE A 91 -11.44 1.23 -3.91
C ILE A 91 -10.41 1.47 -5.01
N ASP A 92 -10.07 2.74 -5.23
CA ASP A 92 -9.07 3.17 -6.23
C ASP A 92 -7.65 2.77 -5.82
N GLN A 93 -6.66 3.00 -6.68
CA GLN A 93 -5.24 2.66 -6.43
C GLN A 93 -4.59 3.40 -5.25
N ASN A 94 -5.25 4.42 -4.69
CA ASN A 94 -4.74 5.21 -3.57
C ASN A 94 -5.36 4.74 -2.24
N GLY A 95 -6.18 3.69 -2.25
CA GLY A 95 -6.92 3.24 -1.07
C GLY A 95 -8.18 4.09 -0.77
N CYS A 96 -8.61 4.94 -1.70
CA CYS A 96 -9.79 5.77 -1.54
C CYS A 96 -11.04 5.06 -2.05
N THR A 97 -12.14 5.14 -1.30
CA THR A 97 -13.42 4.61 -1.77
C THR A 97 -13.94 5.40 -2.98
N LEU A 98 -14.43 4.68 -3.98
CA LEU A 98 -15.20 5.23 -5.10
C LEU A 98 -16.71 5.22 -4.83
N GLU A 99 -17.12 4.56 -3.75
CA GLU A 99 -18.51 4.31 -3.36
C GLU A 99 -18.84 4.95 -2.01
N PRO A 100 -18.85 6.29 -1.87
CA PRO A 100 -18.99 6.94 -0.57
C PRO A 100 -20.25 6.50 0.20
N SER A 101 -21.34 6.17 -0.51
CA SER A 101 -22.59 5.66 0.06
C SER A 101 -22.46 4.29 0.74
N LEU A 102 -21.49 3.47 0.34
CA LEU A 102 -21.23 2.16 0.97
C LEU A 102 -20.47 2.30 2.30
N TYR A 103 -19.89 3.48 2.58
CA TYR A 103 -18.99 3.70 3.71
C TYR A 103 -19.49 4.72 4.72
N GLU A 104 -20.71 5.25 4.59
CA GLU A 104 -21.24 6.28 5.51
C GLU A 104 -21.24 5.82 6.98
N ASP A 105 -21.37 4.51 7.23
CA ASP A 105 -21.39 3.91 8.57
C ASP A 105 -20.05 3.34 9.04
N ILE A 106 -18.96 3.44 8.24
CA ILE A 106 -17.65 2.96 8.69
C ILE A 106 -17.04 3.98 9.67
N ARG A 107 -17.32 3.75 10.96
CA ARG A 107 -16.64 4.46 12.05
C ARG A 107 -15.23 3.90 12.20
N VAL A 108 -14.22 4.72 11.94
CA VAL A 108 -12.85 4.41 12.34
C VAL A 108 -12.82 4.35 13.87
N HIS A 109 -12.59 3.17 14.43
CA HIS A 109 -12.27 3.05 15.86
C HIS A 109 -10.77 3.23 16.01
N THR A 110 -10.38 4.45 16.40
CA THR A 110 -9.05 4.81 16.91
C THR A 110 -8.92 4.45 18.38
#